data_AF-A0A7Y1TRA4-F1
#
_entry.id   AF-A0A7Y1TRA4-F1
#
_cell.length_a   1.000
_cell.length_b   1.000
_cell.length_c   1.000
_cell.angle_alpha   90.00
_cell.angle_beta   90.00
_cell.angle_gamma   90.00
#
_symmetry.space_group_name_H-M   'P 1'
#
loop_
_entity.id
_entity.type
_entity.pdbx_description
1 polymer ?
#
loop_
_entity_poly.entity_id
_entity_poly.type
_entity_poly.pdbx_seq_one_letter_code
_entity_poly.pdbx_strand_id
1 'polypeptide(L)' 'SEWYEASQESGASSNYMLQISRLRRDEDRLVDELGEMAYRSMYGNALYGVYMLIGKLETRLYVLRLPT' A
#
# COMPACT_ATOMS: atom_id res chain seq x y z
N SER A 1 9.26 7.07 -5.30
CA SER A 1 8.68 7.19 -3.96
C SER A 1 8.10 8.58 -3.72
N GLU A 2 8.62 9.63 -4.36
CA GLU A 2 8.20 11.04 -4.19
C GLU A 2 6.68 11.28 -4.22
N TRP A 3 5.94 10.66 -5.15
CA TRP A 3 4.47 10.77 -5.19
C TRP A 3 3.76 10.21 -3.95
N TYR A 4 4.26 9.11 -3.40
CA TYR A 4 3.73 8.49 -2.17
C TYR A 4 4.13 9.31 -0.94
N GLU A 5 5.32 9.89 -0.93
CA GLU A 5 5.78 10.79 0.13
C GLU A 5 4.89 12.03 0.17
N ALA A 6 4.75 12.72 -0.96
CA ALA A 6 3.90 13.90 -1.10
C ALA A 6 2.43 13.61 -0.73
N SER A 7 1.89 12.44 -1.07
CA SER A 7 0.51 12.09 -0.72
C SER A 7 0.33 11.80 0.79
N GLN A 8 1.36 11.31 1.48
CA GLN A 8 1.33 11.10 2.93
C GLN A 8 1.49 12.44 3.67
N GLU A 9 2.41 13.29 3.22
CA GLU A 9 2.68 14.61 3.82
C GLU A 9 1.50 15.57 3.69
N SER A 10 0.84 15.56 2.52
CA SER A 10 -0.37 16.37 2.28
C SER A 10 -1.62 15.83 2.96
N GLY A 11 -1.59 14.59 3.47
CA GLY A 11 -2.77 13.89 3.98
C GLY A 11 -3.79 13.49 2.89
N ALA A 12 -3.45 13.64 1.62
CA ALA A 12 -4.31 13.24 0.49
C ALA A 12 -4.51 11.71 0.40
N SER A 13 -3.63 10.95 1.05
CA SER A 13 -3.74 9.50 1.20
C SER A 13 -3.91 9.11 2.66
N SER A 14 -4.58 7.98 2.92
CA SER A 14 -4.67 7.42 4.26
C SER A 14 -3.28 7.17 4.83
N ASN A 15 -3.05 7.48 6.10
CA ASN A 15 -1.79 7.17 6.77
C ASN A 15 -1.59 5.64 6.80
N TYR A 16 -0.70 5.12 5.95
CA TYR A 16 -0.60 3.68 5.71
C TYR A 16 -0.13 2.91 6.95
N MET A 17 0.78 3.48 7.75
CA MET A 17 1.26 2.87 8.99
C MET A 17 0.15 2.77 10.04
N LEU A 18 -0.66 3.82 10.18
CA LEU A 18 -1.83 3.79 11.06
C LEU A 18 -2.88 2.79 10.55
N GLN A 19 -3.09 2.71 9.25
CA GLN A 19 -4.01 1.75 8.65
C GLN A 19 -3.55 0.30 8.90
N ILE A 20 -2.28 -0.01 8.69
CA ILE A 20 -1.68 -1.33 8.99
C ILE A 20 -1.89 -1.68 10.47
N SER A 21 -1.60 -0.76 11.39
CA SER A 21 -1.73 -1.02 12.82
C SER A 21 -3.18 -1.28 13.24
N ARG A 22 -4.15 -0.57 12.67
CA ARG A 22 -5.58 -0.81 12.89
C ARG A 22 -6.04 -2.15 12.32
N LEU A 23 -5.65 -2.47 11.08
CA LEU A 23 -6.01 -3.74 10.43
C LEU A 23 -5.45 -4.95 11.19
N ARG A 24 -4.22 -4.86 11.73
CA ARG A 24 -3.62 -5.94 12.52
C ARG A 24 -4.22 -6.09 13.92
N ARG A 25 -4.71 -5.01 14.52
CA ARG A 25 -5.24 -5.04 15.88
C ARG A 25 -6.56 -5.81 15.96
N ASP A 26 -7.40 -5.67 14.94
CA ASP A 26 -8.75 -6.24 14.91
C ASP A 26 -8.91 -7.24 13.74
N GLU A 27 -7.88 -8.00 13.40
CA GLU A 27 -7.86 -8.86 12.21
C GLU A 27 -9.07 -9.81 12.16
N ASP A 28 -9.29 -10.61 13.20
CA ASP A 28 -10.38 -11.60 13.23
C ASP A 28 -11.75 -10.96 12.99
N ARG A 29 -12.03 -9.85 13.69
CA ARG A 29 -13.29 -9.10 13.55
C ARG A 29 -13.46 -8.55 12.14
N LEU A 30 -12.41 -7.96 11.58
CA LEU A 30 -12.46 -7.35 10.25
C LEU A 30 -12.54 -8.40 9.14
N VAL A 31 -11.92 -9.57 9.32
CA VAL A 31 -12.06 -10.71 8.40
C VAL A 31 -13.49 -11.25 8.41
N ASP A 32 -14.12 -11.36 9.58
CA ASP A 32 -15.52 -11.77 9.71
C ASP A 32 -16.49 -10.76 9.07
N GLU A 33 -16.30 -9.47 9.34
CA GLU A 33 -17.17 -8.40 8.83
C GLU A 33 -17.01 -8.12 7.32
N LEU A 34 -15.77 -8.12 6.81
CA LEU A 34 -15.45 -7.70 5.44
C LEU A 34 -15.24 -8.88 4.49
N GLY A 35 -14.95 -10.06 5.03
CA GLY A 35 -14.44 -11.20 4.29
C GLY A 35 -12.92 -11.13 4.07
N GLU A 36 -12.29 -12.31 4.04
CA GLU A 36 -10.84 -12.47 3.94
C GLU A 36 -10.22 -11.76 2.73
N MET A 37 -10.87 -11.84 1.56
CA MET A 37 -10.37 -11.24 0.32
C MET A 37 -10.30 -9.71 0.40
N ALA A 38 -11.33 -9.08 0.95
CA ALA A 38 -11.37 -7.63 1.11
C ALA A 38 -10.33 -7.17 2.15
N TYR A 39 -10.26 -7.85 3.30
CA TYR A 39 -9.27 -7.59 4.33
C TYR A 39 -7.83 -7.64 3.78
N ARG A 40 -7.47 -8.74 3.09
CA ARG A 40 -6.14 -8.92 2.51
C ARG A 40 -5.81 -7.87 1.46
N SER A 41 -6.78 -7.45 0.66
CA SER A 41 -6.58 -6.41 -0.36
C SER A 41 -6.26 -5.06 0.29
N MET A 42 -7.01 -4.67 1.32
CA MET A 42 -6.76 -3.43 2.07
C MET A 42 -5.42 -3.46 2.79
N TYR A 43 -5.12 -4.58 3.46
CA TYR A 43 -3.87 -4.77 4.18
C TYR A 43 -2.66 -4.75 3.24
N GLY A 44 -2.75 -5.47 2.12
CA GLY A 44 -1.73 -5.50 1.09
C GLY A 44 -1.48 -4.12 0.46
N ASN A 45 -2.53 -3.35 0.18
CA ASN A 45 -2.38 -2.00 -0.38
C ASN A 45 -1.64 -1.05 0.59
N ALA A 46 -1.97 -1.10 1.88
CA ALA A 46 -1.28 -0.28 2.87
C ALA A 46 0.19 -0.68 3.03
N LEU A 47 0.48 -1.99 3.04
CA LEU A 47 1.86 -2.50 3.06
C LEU A 47 2.65 -2.10 1.82
N TYR A 48 2.04 -2.18 0.63
CA TYR A 48 2.64 -1.74 -0.62
C TYR A 48 3.07 -0.28 -0.54
N GLY A 49 2.18 0.60 -0.06
CA GLY A 49 2.49 2.01 0.17
C GLY A 49 3.71 2.21 1.08
N VAL A 50 3.77 1.52 2.22
CA VAL A 50 4.93 1.60 3.13
C VAL A 50 6.21 1.07 2.45
N TYR A 51 6.14 -0.04 1.73
CA TYR A 51 7.32 -0.60 1.07
C TYR A 51 7.85 0.26 -0.07
N MET A 52 6.97 0.98 -0.77
CA MET A 52 7.36 2.02 -1.73
C MET A 52 8.07 3.21 -1.06
N LEU A 53 7.62 3.61 0.13
CA LEU A 53 8.22 4.72 0.89
C LEU A 53 9.61 4.39 1.43
N ILE A 54 9.80 3.17 1.96
CA ILE A 54 11.09 2.75 2.54
C ILE A 54 12.06 2.14 1.52
N GLY A 55 11.74 2.21 0.22
CA GLY A 55 12.58 1.69 -0.86
C GLY A 55 12.73 0.17 -0.91
N LYS A 56 11.87 -0.58 -0.21
CA LYS A 56 11.81 -2.06 -0.36
C LYS A 56 11.18 -2.47 -1.69
N LEU A 57 10.25 -1.65 -2.19
CA LEU A 57 9.70 -1.74 -3.53
C LEU A 57 10.05 -0.47 -4.29
N GLU A 58 10.21 -0.61 -5.60
CA GLU A 58 10.39 0.51 -6.52
C GLU A 58 9.51 0.32 -7.75
N THR A 59 8.99 1.42 -8.29
CA THR A 59 8.31 1.40 -9.59
C THR A 59 9.36 1.38 -10.68
N ARG A 60 9.35 0.33 -11.51
CA ARG A 60 10.25 0.20 -12.65
C ARG A 60 9.46 0.21 -13.95
N LEU A 61 9.81 1.14 -14.84
CA LEU A 61 9.20 1.30 -16.15
C LEU A 61 10.21 0.87 -17.21
N TYR A 62 9.83 -0.11 -18.03
CA TYR A 62 10.63 -0.55 -19.17
C TYR A 62 10.07 0.04 -20.46
N VAL A 63 10.92 0.72 -21.22
CA VAL A 63 10.57 1.22 -22.55
C VAL A 63 11.18 0.27 -23.57
N LEU A 64 10.33 -0.45 -24.29
CA LEU A 64 10.76 -1.37 -25.34
C LEU A 64 10.78 -0.64 -26.68
N ARG A 65 11.82 -0.89 -27.48
CA ARG A 65 11.97 -0.33 -28.84
C ARG A 65 12.13 -1.48 -29.84
N LEU A 66 11.52 -1.32 -31.02
CA LEU A 66 11.71 -2.27 -32.11
C LEU A 66 13.18 -2.31 -32.56
N PRO A 67 13.69 -3.48 -32.99
CA PRO A 67 15.02 -3.58 -33.60
C PRO A 67 15.10 -2.68 -34.83
N THR A 68 16.28 -2.07 -35.02
CA THR A 68 16.57 -1.25 -36.22
C THR A 68 16.97 -2.15 -37.39
#